data_AF-A0A960QYK6-F1
#
_entry.id   AF-A0A960QYK6-F1
#
_cell.length_a   1.000
_cell.length_b   1.000
_cell.length_c   1.000
_cell.angle_alpha   90.00
_cell.angle_beta   90.00
_cell.angle_gamma   90.00
#
_symmetry.space_group_name_H-M   'P 1'
#
loop_
_entity.id
_entity.type
_entity.pdbx_description
1 polymer ?
#
loop_
_entity_poly.entity_id
_entity_poly.type
_entity_poly.pdbx_seq_one_letter_code
_entity_poly.pdbx_strand_id
1 'polypeptide(L)'
;MPSENLPSGESPESSPSGEKRRDLLLKAGSICAGCALAGVPVLAGLRVVAHPVTQRRGAAAVGGEAPFLPVATLDSLPEDGSPVKFIVRADQADAWSRFPNQVIGAVFLRRVEKGGSTPHVQAFNVVCPHLGCAVEFR
;
A
#
# COMPACT_ATOMS: atom_id res chain seq x y z
N MET A 1 -20.83 60.80 -69.14
CA MET A 1 -20.10 61.12 -67.89
C MET A 1 -20.30 59.94 -66.94
N PRO A 2 -19.28 59.09 -66.73
CA PRO A 2 -19.31 58.01 -65.75
C PRO A 2 -18.74 58.49 -64.40
N SER A 3 -19.34 58.08 -63.29
CA SER A 3 -18.71 58.04 -61.96
C SER A 3 -19.49 57.01 -61.13
N GLU A 4 -19.10 55.74 -61.21
CA GLU A 4 -18.22 55.04 -60.26
C GLU A 4 -18.98 54.55 -59.01
N ASN A 5 -19.25 53.25 -59.04
CA ASN A 5 -19.68 52.41 -57.94
C ASN A 5 -18.60 52.38 -56.84
N LEU A 6 -19.00 52.61 -55.59
CA LEU A 6 -18.25 52.18 -54.40
C LEU A 6 -18.94 50.91 -53.86
N PRO A 7 -18.34 49.71 -53.98
CA PRO A 7 -18.88 48.53 -53.34
C PRO A 7 -18.75 48.67 -51.81
N SER A 8 -19.88 48.50 -51.14
CA SER A 8 -19.98 48.39 -49.68
C SER A 8 -19.07 47.25 -49.20
N GLY A 9 -18.31 47.51 -48.13
CA GLY A 9 -17.44 46.53 -47.51
C GLY A 9 -18.22 45.31 -47.04
N GLU A 10 -18.04 44.20 -47.75
CA GLU A 10 -18.45 42.88 -47.30
C GLU A 10 -17.71 42.57 -45.99
N SER A 11 -18.47 42.22 -44.96
CA SER A 11 -17.92 41.62 -43.74
C SER A 11 -17.19 40.32 -44.12
N PRO A 12 -16.04 39.98 -43.51
CA PRO A 12 -15.34 38.77 -43.89
C PRO A 12 -16.19 37.55 -43.57
N GLU A 13 -16.69 36.92 -44.64
CA GLU A 13 -17.40 35.66 -44.61
C GLU A 13 -16.45 34.58 -44.04
N SER A 14 -16.82 34.06 -42.87
CA SER A 14 -16.11 32.94 -42.23
C SER A 14 -16.36 31.67 -43.03
N SER A 15 -15.32 31.17 -43.70
CA SER A 15 -15.40 29.92 -44.47
C SER A 15 -15.56 28.68 -43.57
N PRO A 16 -16.42 27.70 -43.94
CA PRO A 16 -16.87 26.62 -43.06
C PRO A 16 -15.83 25.54 -42.74
N SER A 17 -14.62 25.63 -43.32
CA SER A 17 -13.54 24.65 -43.13
C SER A 17 -12.65 24.96 -41.91
N GLY A 18 -12.53 26.23 -41.53
CA GLY A 18 -11.75 26.68 -40.36
C GLY A 18 -12.42 26.35 -39.03
N GLU A 19 -13.75 26.36 -38.99
CA GLU A 19 -14.56 26.09 -37.80
C GLU A 19 -14.38 24.65 -37.30
N LYS A 20 -14.44 23.67 -38.22
CA LYS A 20 -14.31 22.24 -37.90
C LYS A 20 -12.95 21.86 -37.30
N ARG A 21 -11.85 22.52 -37.72
CA ARG A 21 -10.50 22.28 -37.18
C ARG A 21 -10.33 22.90 -35.80
N ARG A 22 -10.87 24.10 -35.60
CA ARG A 22 -10.83 24.81 -34.30
C ARG A 22 -11.65 24.07 -33.25
N ASP A 23 -12.83 23.59 -33.60
CA ASP A 23 -13.68 22.79 -32.70
C ASP A 23 -13.00 21.48 -32.26
N LEU A 24 -12.29 20.81 -33.18
CA LEU A 24 -11.54 19.62 -32.84
C LEU A 24 -10.41 19.92 -31.85
N LEU A 25 -9.67 21.01 -32.05
CA LEU A 25 -8.59 21.44 -31.15
C LEU A 25 -9.12 21.86 -29.78
N LEU A 26 -10.24 22.60 -29.74
CA LEU A 26 -10.89 23.01 -28.50
C LEU A 26 -11.41 21.80 -27.72
N LYS A 27 -12.01 20.83 -28.40
CA LYS A 27 -12.48 19.57 -27.79
C LYS A 27 -11.34 18.71 -27.28
N ALA A 28 -10.25 18.58 -28.05
CA ALA A 28 -9.07 17.87 -27.59
C ALA A 28 -8.44 18.56 -26.36
N GLY A 29 -8.35 19.89 -26.39
CA GLY A 29 -7.83 20.69 -25.28
C GLY A 29 -8.65 20.53 -24.00
N SER A 30 -9.99 20.56 -24.08
CA SER A 30 -10.86 20.41 -22.91
C SER A 30 -10.82 18.99 -22.32
N ILE A 31 -10.70 17.95 -23.15
CA ILE A 31 -10.50 16.57 -22.69
C ILE A 31 -9.16 16.45 -21.97
N CYS A 32 -8.08 16.99 -22.54
CA CYS A 32 -6.76 16.97 -21.90
C CYS A 32 -6.78 17.72 -20.56
N ALA A 33 -7.39 18.90 -20.49
CA ALA A 33 -7.51 19.68 -19.27
C ALA A 33 -8.34 18.95 -18.20
N GLY A 34 -9.48 18.35 -18.59
CA GLY A 34 -10.31 17.55 -17.69
C GLY A 34 -9.58 16.31 -17.15
N CYS A 35 -8.87 15.59 -18.01
CA CYS A 35 -8.04 14.45 -17.61
C CYS A 35 -6.89 14.87 -16.69
N ALA A 36 -6.27 16.03 -16.91
CA ALA A 36 -5.20 16.50 -16.03
C ALA A 36 -5.72 16.82 -14.62
N LEU A 37 -6.88 17.47 -14.52
CA LEU A 37 -7.48 17.85 -13.24
C LEU A 37 -8.07 16.64 -12.49
N ALA A 38 -8.80 15.77 -13.19
CA ALA A 38 -9.42 14.59 -12.58
C ALA A 38 -8.46 13.40 -12.44
N GLY A 39 -7.39 13.34 -13.23
CA GLY A 39 -6.48 12.20 -13.28
C GLY A 39 -5.76 11.96 -11.97
N VAL A 40 -5.28 13.02 -11.31
CA VAL A 40 -4.56 12.90 -10.03
C VAL A 40 -5.43 12.24 -8.93
N PRO A 41 -6.63 12.75 -8.60
CA PRO A 41 -7.47 12.12 -7.57
C PRO A 41 -8.00 10.74 -8.00
N VAL A 42 -8.28 10.52 -9.28
CA VAL A 42 -8.72 9.21 -9.78
C VAL A 42 -7.62 8.16 -9.66
N LEU A 43 -6.38 8.49 -10.04
CA LEU A 43 -5.24 7.59 -9.91
C LEU A 43 -4.91 7.33 -8.43
N ALA A 44 -4.99 8.34 -7.57
CA ALA A 44 -4.82 8.16 -6.13
C ALA A 44 -5.90 7.24 -5.55
N GLY A 45 -7.17 7.45 -5.90
CA GLY A 45 -8.29 6.60 -5.48
C GLY A 45 -8.14 5.17 -5.96
N LEU A 46 -7.79 4.96 -7.24
CA LEU A 46 -7.51 3.64 -7.79
C LEU A 46 -6.34 2.96 -7.09
N ARG A 47 -5.27 3.70 -6.75
CA ARG A 47 -4.14 3.17 -5.96
C ARG A 47 -4.56 2.72 -4.57
N VAL A 48 -5.43 3.47 -3.90
CA VAL A 48 -5.96 3.10 -2.58
C VAL A 48 -6.86 1.86 -2.66
N VAL A 49 -7.75 1.79 -3.65
CA VAL A 49 -8.61 0.61 -3.85
C VAL A 49 -7.79 -0.62 -4.27
N ALA A 50 -6.76 -0.43 -5.10
CA ALA A 50 -5.84 -1.49 -5.52
C ALA A 50 -4.74 -1.78 -4.49
N HIS A 51 -4.67 -1.03 -3.39
CA HIS A 51 -3.66 -1.17 -2.34
C HIS A 51 -3.53 -2.62 -1.81
N PRO A 52 -4.62 -3.33 -1.41
CA PRO A 52 -4.50 -4.70 -0.91
C PRO A 52 -3.95 -5.71 -1.93
N VAL A 53 -4.09 -5.44 -3.23
CA VAL A 53 -3.62 -6.35 -4.31
C VAL A 53 -2.21 -5.96 -4.78
N THR A 54 -1.90 -4.66 -4.78
CA THR A 54 -0.63 -4.11 -5.26
C THR A 54 0.45 -4.06 -4.20
N GLN A 55 0.08 -4.12 -2.91
CA GLN A 55 0.98 -4.48 -1.83
C GLN A 55 1.39 -5.94 -1.99
N ARG A 56 2.35 -6.19 -2.88
CA ARG A 56 3.13 -7.42 -2.85
C ARG A 56 3.84 -7.48 -1.51
N ARG A 57 3.24 -8.20 -0.56
CA ARG A 57 3.92 -8.99 0.48
C ARG A 57 5.11 -8.31 1.17
N GLY A 58 4.99 -7.01 1.45
CA GLY A 58 5.89 -6.32 2.35
C GLY A 58 5.45 -6.65 3.77
N ALA A 59 6.14 -7.61 4.40
CA ALA A 59 6.05 -7.98 5.81
C ALA A 59 4.82 -8.75 6.35
N ALA A 60 3.68 -8.86 5.65
CA ALA A 60 2.56 -9.66 6.15
C ALA A 60 1.63 -10.16 5.04
N ALA A 61 2.06 -11.17 4.27
CA ALA A 61 1.16 -11.91 3.39
C ALA A 61 0.88 -13.28 3.98
N VAL A 62 -0.39 -13.55 4.26
CA VAL A 62 -0.90 -14.92 4.37
C VAL A 62 -0.46 -15.67 3.10
N GLY A 63 0.55 -16.56 3.25
CA GLY A 63 1.10 -17.38 2.16
C GLY A 63 2.32 -16.81 1.40
N GLY A 64 3.03 -15.81 1.92
CA GLY A 64 4.35 -15.44 1.42
C GLY A 64 5.25 -14.99 2.57
N GLU A 65 6.35 -15.72 2.77
CA GLU A 65 7.20 -15.72 3.95
C GLU A 65 7.51 -14.30 4.44
N ALA A 66 6.90 -13.92 5.57
CA ALA A 66 7.43 -12.83 6.37
C ALA A 66 8.88 -13.21 6.73
N PRO A 67 9.82 -12.24 6.79
CA PRO A 67 11.19 -12.56 7.18
C PRO A 67 11.18 -13.23 8.56
N PHE A 68 11.78 -14.41 8.68
CA PHE A 68 11.93 -15.07 9.97
C PHE A 68 12.78 -14.19 10.90
N LEU A 69 12.22 -13.83 12.06
CA LEU A 69 12.93 -13.06 13.07
C LEU A 69 13.53 -14.01 14.11
N PRO A 70 14.82 -13.84 14.46
CA PRO A 70 15.39 -14.57 15.58
C PRO A 70 14.75 -14.05 16.88
N VAL A 71 14.09 -14.94 17.62
CA VAL A 71 13.42 -14.60 18.89
C VAL A 71 14.21 -15.12 20.10
N ALA A 72 14.64 -16.38 20.04
CA ALA A 72 15.28 -17.06 21.16
C ALA A 72 16.16 -18.23 20.67
N THR A 73 17.13 -18.63 21.48
CA THR A 73 17.90 -19.86 21.28
C THR A 73 17.22 -21.03 21.98
N LEU A 74 17.46 -22.27 21.53
CA LEU A 74 16.87 -23.46 22.14
C LEU A 74 17.25 -23.60 23.63
N ASP A 75 18.47 -23.23 24.00
CA ASP A 75 18.98 -23.32 25.38
C ASP A 75 18.25 -22.38 26.36
N SER A 76 17.58 -21.35 25.84
CA SER A 76 16.75 -20.45 26.65
C SER A 76 15.36 -21.01 26.97
N LEU A 77 14.96 -22.11 26.32
CA LEU A 77 13.71 -22.79 26.61
C LEU A 77 13.94 -23.93 27.60
N PRO A 78 13.23 -23.93 28.73
CA PRO A 78 13.19 -25.05 29.67
C PRO A 78 12.86 -26.39 28.99
N GLU A 79 13.54 -27.46 29.42
CA GLU A 79 13.27 -28.82 28.94
C GLU A 79 11.97 -29.40 29.50
N ASP A 80 11.52 -28.90 30.65
CA ASP A 80 10.24 -29.28 31.30
C ASP A 80 8.99 -28.93 30.46
N GLY A 81 9.16 -28.17 29.37
CA GLY A 81 8.09 -27.73 28.49
C GLY A 81 7.28 -26.54 29.02
N SER A 82 7.73 -25.90 30.10
CA SER A 82 7.12 -24.68 30.63
C SER A 82 7.24 -23.52 29.62
N PRO A 83 6.14 -22.81 29.31
CA PRO A 83 6.18 -21.68 28.37
C PRO A 83 6.90 -20.48 28.96
N VAL A 84 7.76 -19.85 28.16
CA VAL A 84 8.51 -18.63 28.53
C VAL A 84 8.17 -17.51 27.56
N LYS A 85 7.99 -16.30 28.10
CA LYS A 85 7.66 -15.09 27.33
C LYS A 85 8.92 -14.46 26.76
N PHE A 86 8.94 -14.24 25.45
CA PHE A 86 10.02 -13.55 24.75
C PHE A 86 9.51 -12.31 24.02
N ILE A 87 10.29 -11.23 24.07
CA ILE A 87 10.01 -9.99 23.34
C ILE A 87 10.50 -10.14 21.91
N VAL A 88 9.65 -9.81 20.94
CA VAL A 88 9.99 -9.80 19.52
C VAL A 88 10.40 -8.39 19.10
N ARG A 89 11.58 -8.27 18.49
CA ARG A 89 12.12 -7.01 17.99
C ARG A 89 12.28 -7.04 16.48
N ALA A 90 11.93 -5.94 15.84
CA ALA A 90 12.04 -5.75 14.40
C ALA A 90 12.27 -4.29 14.05
N ASP A 91 12.81 -4.04 12.86
CA ASP A 91 12.81 -2.70 12.30
C ASP A 91 11.38 -2.28 11.93
N GLN A 92 10.97 -1.10 12.37
CA GLN A 92 9.72 -0.47 11.97
C GLN A 92 10.02 0.69 11.03
N ALA A 93 9.18 0.87 10.02
CA ALA A 93 9.27 2.02 9.12
C ALA A 93 7.86 2.56 8.86
N ASP A 94 7.71 3.87 8.91
CA ASP A 94 6.53 4.59 8.45
C ASP A 94 6.86 5.39 7.17
N ALA A 95 5.95 6.26 6.72
CA ALA A 95 6.16 6.99 5.47
C ALA A 95 7.25 8.10 5.56
N TRP A 96 7.77 8.38 6.76
CA TRP A 96 8.69 9.50 7.02
C TRP A 96 9.93 9.10 7.83
N SER A 97 9.90 7.96 8.52
CA SER A 97 10.94 7.54 9.47
C SER A 97 11.16 6.04 9.49
N ARG A 98 12.39 5.63 9.81
CA ARG A 98 12.77 4.23 10.07
C ARG A 98 13.33 4.11 11.48
N PHE A 99 12.76 3.21 12.25
CA PHE A 99 13.11 2.92 13.64
C PHE A 99 13.71 1.50 13.72
N PRO A 100 15.05 1.37 13.79
CA PRO A 100 15.66 0.06 13.89
C PRO A 100 15.41 -0.59 15.26
N ASN A 101 15.30 -1.92 15.28
CA ASN A 101 15.29 -2.75 16.51
C ASN A 101 14.18 -2.42 17.55
N GLN A 102 12.98 -2.08 17.08
CA GLN A 102 11.85 -1.77 17.95
C GLN A 102 11.11 -3.01 18.44
N VAL A 103 10.58 -2.91 19.67
CA VAL A 103 9.70 -3.93 20.23
C VAL A 103 8.37 -3.90 19.47
N ILE A 104 8.06 -4.98 18.76
CA ILE A 104 6.82 -5.11 17.99
C ILE A 104 5.78 -6.00 18.69
N GLY A 105 6.18 -6.78 19.70
CA GLY A 105 5.27 -7.63 20.44
C GLY A 105 6.02 -8.64 21.31
N ALA A 106 5.30 -9.64 21.78
CA ALA A 106 5.87 -10.76 22.52
C ALA A 106 5.16 -12.07 22.16
N VAL A 107 5.84 -13.20 22.35
CA VAL A 107 5.31 -14.55 22.14
C VAL A 107 5.69 -15.43 23.32
N PHE A 108 4.84 -16.40 23.65
CA PHE A 108 5.23 -17.49 24.54
C PHE A 108 5.82 -18.61 23.70
N LEU A 109 7.02 -19.05 24.02
CA LEU A 109 7.64 -20.22 23.41
C LEU A 109 7.72 -21.34 24.43
N ARG A 110 7.42 -22.57 24.02
CA ARG A 110 7.62 -23.75 24.86
C ARG A 110 8.22 -24.90 24.07
N ARG A 111 9.08 -25.68 24.70
CA ARG A 111 9.60 -26.91 24.13
C ARG A 111 8.52 -28.01 24.23
N VAL A 112 8.43 -28.83 23.20
CA VAL A 112 7.55 -30.00 23.19
C VAL A 112 8.42 -31.20 22.90
N GLU A 113 8.49 -32.11 23.86
CA GLU A 113 9.18 -33.37 23.64
C GLU A 113 8.41 -34.20 22.61
N LYS A 114 9.00 -34.36 21.42
CA LYS A 114 8.63 -35.42 20.48
C LYS A 114 9.91 -36.16 20.18
N GLY A 115 9.94 -37.45 20.53
CA GLY A 115 11.09 -38.36 20.43
C GLY A 115 11.64 -38.49 19.00
N GLY A 116 12.42 -37.51 18.59
CA GLY A 116 13.16 -37.44 17.33
C GLY A 116 14.40 -36.55 17.51
N SER A 117 15.31 -36.60 16.55
CA SER A 117 16.60 -35.89 16.60
C SER A 117 16.49 -34.35 16.55
N THR A 118 15.28 -33.80 16.39
CA THR A 118 15.03 -32.36 16.30
C THR A 118 14.09 -31.87 17.41
N PRO A 119 14.50 -30.89 18.23
CA PRO A 119 13.63 -30.32 19.27
C PRO A 119 12.48 -29.56 18.62
N HIS A 120 11.24 -29.87 19.03
CA HIS A 120 10.03 -29.20 18.57
C HIS A 120 9.67 -28.04 19.51
N VAL A 121 9.40 -26.86 18.95
CA VAL A 121 9.02 -25.66 19.72
C VAL A 121 7.64 -25.19 19.27
N GLN A 122 6.76 -24.89 20.22
CA GLN A 122 5.47 -24.27 19.96
C GLN A 122 5.49 -22.80 20.39
N ALA A 123 4.91 -21.95 19.55
CA ALA A 123 4.75 -20.52 19.81
C ALA A 123 3.27 -20.17 20.00
N PHE A 124 2.98 -19.39 21.04
CA PHE A 124 1.65 -18.90 21.37
C PHE A 124 1.63 -17.37 21.39
N ASN A 125 0.50 -16.80 20.98
CA ASN A 125 0.27 -15.37 21.07
C ASN A 125 0.06 -14.96 22.54
N VAL A 126 0.69 -13.87 22.97
CA VAL A 126 0.50 -13.27 24.31
C VAL A 126 -0.78 -12.44 24.39
N VAL A 127 -1.47 -12.22 23.28
CA VAL A 127 -2.69 -11.42 23.18
C VAL A 127 -3.87 -12.34 22.89
N CYS A 128 -4.92 -12.25 23.72
CA CYS A 128 -6.14 -13.01 23.52
C CYS A 128 -6.86 -12.51 22.24
N PRO A 129 -7.22 -13.40 21.30
CA PRO A 129 -7.85 -13.02 20.02
C PRO A 129 -9.27 -12.47 20.19
N HIS A 130 -9.83 -12.52 21.39
CA HIS A 130 -11.21 -12.12 21.65
C HIS A 130 -11.32 -10.62 21.97
N LEU A 131 -10.56 -10.15 22.96
CA LEU A 131 -10.62 -8.77 23.47
C LEU A 131 -9.27 -8.06 23.45
N GLY A 132 -8.19 -8.73 23.02
CA GLY A 132 -6.86 -8.12 23.01
C GLY A 132 -6.18 -8.01 24.38
N CYS A 133 -6.75 -8.60 25.43
CA CYS A 133 -6.13 -8.62 26.75
C CYS A 133 -4.85 -9.47 26.74
N ALA A 134 -3.86 -9.08 27.54
CA ALA A 134 -2.65 -9.86 27.74
C ALA A 134 -2.97 -11.18 28.44
N VAL A 135 -2.51 -12.28 27.86
CA VAL A 135 -2.50 -13.61 28.46
C VAL A 135 -1.25 -13.71 29.32
N GLU A 136 -1.43 -14.13 30.57
CA GLU A 136 -0.34 -14.36 31.50
C GLU A 136 -0.32 -15.84 31.91
N PHE A 137 0.87 -16.41 32.00
CA PHE A 137 1.10 -17.77 32.49
C PHE A 137 1.73 -17.67 33.88
N ARG A 138 1.14 -18.34 34.87
CA ARG A 138 1.57 -18.33 36.27
C ARG A 138 1.71 -19.74 36.78
#